data_AF-D1QSS5-F1
#
_entry.id   AF-D1QSS5-F1
#
_cell.length_a   1.000
_cell.length_b   1.000
_cell.length_c   1.000
_cell.angle_alpha   90.00
_cell.angle_beta   90.00
_cell.angle_gamma   90.00
#
_symmetry.space_group_name_H-M   'P 1'
#
loop_
_entity.id
_entity.type
_entity.pdbx_description
1 polymer ?
#
loop_
_entity_poly.entity_id
_entity_poly.type
_entity_poly.pdbx_seq_one_letter_code
_entity_poly.pdbx_strand_id
1 'polypeptide(L)' 'MFIDKDSWGKFSLNDLSEKDLRLLYEALRIYVQHNIGHIHPEDNVRIIVFDNEFNSIMQNE' A
#
# COMPACT_ATOMS: atom_id res chain seq x y z
N MET A 1 6.76 4.58 1.36
CA MET A 1 5.45 5.23 1.27
C MET A 1 4.98 5.55 2.68
N PHE A 2 4.37 6.72 2.86
CA PHE A 2 3.84 7.13 4.16
C PHE A 2 2.32 7.20 4.08
N ILE A 3 1.65 6.71 5.12
CA ILE A 3 0.22 6.97 5.31
C ILE A 3 0.14 8.28 6.08
N ASP A 4 -0.29 9.34 5.39
CA ASP A 4 -0.60 10.61 6.03
C ASP A 4 -2.07 10.57 6.45
N LYS A 5 -2.30 10.38 7.75
CA LYS A 5 -3.63 10.46 8.32
C LYS A 5 -3.75 11.83 8.98
N ASP A 6 -4.45 12.73 8.31
CA ASP A 6 -5.06 13.93 8.89
C ASP A 6 -4.19 14.66 9.93
N SER A 7 -2.97 15.05 9.56
CA SER A 7 -2.07 15.89 10.39
C SER A 7 -1.53 15.24 11.68
N TRP A 8 -1.66 13.92 11.87
CA TRP A 8 -1.14 13.20 13.05
C TRP A 8 0.26 12.60 12.90
N GLY A 9 0.88 12.75 11.73
CA GLY A 9 2.26 12.32 11.46
C GLY A 9 2.37 11.41 10.23
N LYS A 10 3.61 11.23 9.76
CA LYS A 10 3.94 10.35 8.64
C LYS A 10 4.30 8.97 9.20
N PHE A 11 3.41 7.99 9.05
CA PHE A 11 3.70 6.60 9.40
C PHE A 11 4.30 5.90 8.19
N SER A 12 5.50 5.33 8.34
CA SER A 12 6.12 4.52 7.31
C SER A 12 5.44 3.17 7.22
N LEU A 13 5.42 2.54 6.03
CA LEU A 13 5.03 1.13 5.92
C LEU A 13 5.90 0.21 6.79
N ASN A 14 7.15 0.60 7.04
CA ASN A 14 8.07 -0.12 7.93
C ASN A 14 7.66 -0.06 9.41
N ASP A 15 6.77 0.85 9.78
CA ASP A 15 6.29 0.98 11.17
C ASP A 15 5.08 0.07 11.46
N LEU A 16 4.55 -0.58 10.42
CA LEU A 16 3.42 -1.51 10.54
C LEU A 16 3.91 -2.92 10.92
N SER A 17 3.08 -3.64 11.69
CA SER A 17 3.31 -5.08 11.87
C SER A 17 3.11 -5.82 10.55
N GLU A 18 3.80 -6.95 10.34
CA GLU A 18 3.64 -7.80 9.15
C GLU A 18 2.16 -8.12 8.88
N LYS A 19 1.40 -8.40 9.94
CA LYS A 19 -0.04 -8.71 9.86
C LYS A 19 -0.85 -7.53 9.31
N ASP A 20 -0.59 -6.31 9.79
CA ASP A 20 -1.29 -5.12 9.33
C ASP A 20 -0.90 -4.78 7.89
N LEU A 21 0.38 -4.95 7.55
CA LEU A 21 0.90 -4.74 6.21
C LEU A 21 0.29 -5.72 5.20
N ARG A 22 0.16 -7.00 5.56
CA ARG A 22 -0.55 -8.01 4.74
C ARG A 22 -2.04 -7.70 4.58
N LEU A 23 -2.70 -7.23 5.63
CA LEU A 23 -4.11 -6.84 5.56
C LEU A 23 -4.33 -5.70 4.56
N LEU A 24 -3.47 -4.67 4.61
CA LEU A 24 -3.52 -3.55 3.65
C LEU A 24 -3.27 -4.01 2.22
N TYR A 25 -2.28 -4.88 2.02
CA TYR A 25 -1.98 -5.44 0.71
C TYR A 25 -3.19 -6.19 0.12
N GLU A 26 -3.85 -7.04 0.91
CA GLU A 26 -5.03 -7.78 0.46
C GLU A 26 -6.21 -6.84 0.15
N ALA A 27 -6.46 -5.83 1.00
CA ALA A 27 -7.49 -4.84 0.74
C ALA A 27 -7.24 -4.08 -0.57
N LEU A 28 -5.98 -3.68 -0.82
CA LEU A 28 -5.59 -2.97 -2.04
C LEU A 28 -5.71 -3.86 -3.28
N ARG A 29 -5.31 -5.14 -3.17
CA ARG A 29 -5.44 -6.12 -4.24
C ARG A 29 -6.89 -6.28 -4.68
N ILE A 30 -7.81 -6.40 -3.71
CA ILE A 30 -9.26 -6.49 -3.99
C ILE A 30 -9.78 -5.20 -4.62
N TYR A 31 -9.36 -4.03 -4.12
CA TYR A 31 -9.71 -2.74 -4.73
C TYR A 31 -9.29 -2.66 -6.20
N VAL A 32 -8.04 -3.03 -6.51
CA VAL A 32 -7.53 -3.02 -7.90
C VAL A 32 -8.35 -3.96 -8.79
N GLN A 33 -8.61 -5.18 -8.32
CA GLN A 33 -9.38 -6.17 -9.08
C GLN A 33 -10.80 -5.69 -9.42
N HIS A 34 -11.46 -4.97 -8.51
CA HIS A 34 -12.82 -4.47 -8.73
C HIS A 34 -12.86 -3.17 -9.55
N ASN A 35 -11.74 -2.46 -9.70
CA ASN A 35 -11.68 -1.15 -10.35
C ASN A 35 -10.79 -1.15 -11.62
N ILE A 36 -10.52 -2.32 -12.22
CA ILE A 36 -9.70 -2.41 -13.44
C ILE A 36 -10.25 -1.46 -14.52
N GLY A 37 -9.38 -0.61 -15.07
CA GLY A 37 -9.75 0.39 -16.09
C GLY A 37 -10.42 1.65 -15.54
N HIS A 38 -10.70 1.70 -14.24
CA HIS A 38 -11.40 2.81 -13.56
C HIS A 38 -10.58 3.44 -12.42
N ILE A 39 -9.31 3.05 -12.25
CA ILE A 39 -8.40 3.65 -11.27
C ILE A 39 -7.82 4.95 -11.86
N HIS A 40 -7.83 6.02 -11.07
CA HIS A 40 -7.23 7.29 -11.46
C HIS A 40 -5.71 7.10 -11.72
N PRO A 41 -5.11 7.72 -12.76
CA PRO A 41 -3.70 7.51 -13.08
C PRO A 41 -2.74 7.79 -11.92
N GLU A 42 -3.01 8.83 -11.11
CA GLU A 42 -2.19 9.13 -9.93
C GLU A 42 -2.26 8.04 -8.85
N ASP A 43 -3.45 7.48 -8.64
CA ASP A 43 -3.63 6.38 -7.69
C ASP A 43 -2.96 5.11 -8.20
N ASN A 44 -3.00 4.87 -9.51
CA ASN A 44 -2.32 3.73 -10.14
C ASN A 44 -0.81 3.77 -9.88
N VAL A 45 -0.18 4.95 -9.99
CA VAL A 45 1.24 5.12 -9.66
C VAL A 45 1.51 4.83 -8.19
N ARG A 46 0.66 5.32 -7.28
CA ARG A 46 0.81 5.08 -5.84
C ARG A 46 0.66 3.59 -5.47
N ILE A 47 -0.28 2.90 -6.11
CA ILE A 47 -0.50 1.46 -5.94
C ILE A 47 0.72 0.66 -6.36
N ILE A 48 1.33 0.99 -7.51
CA ILE A 48 2.55 0.33 -7.99
C ILE A 48 3.72 0.57 -7.02
N VAL A 49 3.86 1.79 -6.51
CA VAL A 49 4.91 2.11 -5.52
C VAL A 49 4.69 1.30 -4.23
N PHE A 50 3.45 1.23 -3.73
CA PHE A 50 3.11 0.41 -2.57
C PHE A 50 3.44 -1.07 -2.79
N ASP A 51 3.08 -1.64 -3.94
CA ASP A 51 3.32 -3.05 -4.26
C ASP A 51 4.83 -3.39 -4.28
N ASN A 52 5.65 -2.52 -4.88
CA ASN A 52 7.10 -2.70 -4.89
C ASN A 52 7.70 -2.64 -3.47
N GLU A 53 7.26 -1.69 -2.65
CA GLU A 53 7.74 -1.55 -1.28
C GLU A 53 7.31 -2.74 -0.41
N PHE A 54 6.04 -3.17 -0.53
CA PHE A 54 5.53 -4.36 0.15
C PHE A 54 6.38 -5.59 -0.17
N ASN A 55 6.60 -5.86 -1.46
CA ASN A 55 7.41 -7.00 -1.89
C ASN A 55 8.85 -6.90 -1.40
N SER A 56 9.43 -5.70 -1.38
CA SER A 56 10.78 -5.48 -0.83
C SER A 56 10.86 -5.72 0.67
N ILE A 57 9.83 -5.39 1.45
CA ILE A 57 9.81 -5.66 2.89
C ILE A 57 9.68 -7.17 3.12
N MET A 58 8.73 -7.82 2.46
CA MET A 58 8.43 -9.25 2.63
C MET A 58 9.53 -10.20 2.12
N GLN A 59 10.41 -9.74 1.23
CA GLN A 59 11.57 -10.52 0.76
C GLN A 59 12.80 -10.42 1.67
N ASN A 60 12.83 -9.41 2.56
CA ASN A 60 13.97 -9.14 3.45
C ASN A 60 13.72 -9.59 4.91
N GLU A 61 12.57 -10.21 5.20
CA GLU A 61 12.27 -10.94 6.45
C GLU A 61 12.45 -12.46 6.26
#